data_AF-A0A3M2AXA4-F1
#
_entry.id   AF-A0A3M2AXA4-F1
#
_cell.length_a   1.000
_cell.length_b   1.000
_cell.length_c   1.000
_cell.angle_alpha   90.00
_cell.angle_beta   90.00
_cell.angle_gamma   90.00
#
_symmetry.space_group_name_H-M   'P 1'
#
loop_
_entity.id
_entity.type
_entity.pdbx_description
1 polymer ?
#
loop_
_entity_poly.entity_id
_entity_poly.type
_entity_poly.pdbx_seq_one_letter_code
_entity_poly.pdbx_strand_id
1 'polypeptide(L)'
;MVPLNARLYEMFACYRLAHAGFLLDWLLPAELPARLPHLSVLITIGHGAFGDATRLALHQFLENGGVWIAIGSPCDAPDLLGVEIKMHPNGTLVQLGEGYAFTEQDNPLFQQEWGLLHAFGGVMVSAVEGTTVWARWLDPHARDAGLPAITCRAVGAGYAILYAIHVGETMARIQMGRPVSEPRMLPPDAPPDEESTLHTEDASRLDWYLDRTPCGEGQLCFAKPVADLWAESLIRAVLWAGQQRGEVTPMFWYYPNLAPAVSVLSILSEPDHADHETPLSHLLTLTGVRATWCLSEAIHNPNFYRDLVKREHEIGVRFQPDAEHFCRASTLQGQVDNLRRFTGVRAITAVQVADLIWRGWHEFYHYAENAQLLSDLSRGGYHPQASGFPLGSAHPFRPFNPQRPHEPYALFTIPLIAYRAIEWVGAAQANTLLDQVVKTHGVYHITISPAVLASQVQADALMRLLGRSRHYGSEWRTAQEVATWLGARLNIRYKLSSMPGQMELGLLSLRAMHRFGLLLFTPLRGRATSGEQQIELTPEELYGYPCLALTTDLVEKTVREIRLFELDSKAA
;
A
#
# COMPACT_ATOMS: atom_id res chain seq x y z
N MET A 1 4.78 17.64 3.49
CA MET A 1 6.19 17.21 3.41
C MET A 1 6.50 16.49 4.70
N VAL A 2 7.08 15.29 4.62
CA VAL A 2 7.46 14.47 5.79
C VAL A 2 8.66 15.13 6.51
N PRO A 3 8.85 14.96 7.83
CA PRO A 3 9.93 15.61 8.57
C PRO A 3 11.33 15.25 8.04
N LEU A 4 12.19 16.27 7.87
CA LEU A 4 13.56 16.15 7.34
C LEU A 4 14.53 15.34 8.23
N ASN A 5 14.19 15.09 9.49
CA ASN A 5 15.06 14.36 10.44
C ASN A 5 14.58 12.93 10.73
N ALA A 6 13.51 12.45 10.07
CA ALA A 6 12.97 11.12 10.31
C ALA A 6 13.93 10.03 9.79
N ARG A 7 14.16 8.98 10.60
CA ARG A 7 14.91 7.80 10.14
C ARG A 7 14.13 7.10 9.02
N LEU A 8 14.82 6.27 8.25
CA LEU A 8 14.26 5.60 7.07
C LEU A 8 12.89 4.94 7.33
N TYR A 9 12.78 4.14 8.39
CA TYR A 9 11.55 3.40 8.72
C TYR A 9 10.45 4.29 9.31
N GLU A 10 10.81 5.35 10.01
CA GLU A 10 9.86 6.34 10.51
C GLU A 10 9.22 7.08 9.33
N MET A 11 10.04 7.52 8.38
CA MET A 11 9.57 8.14 7.15
C MET A 11 8.68 7.19 6.34
N PHE A 12 8.96 5.88 6.35
CA PHE A 12 8.12 4.91 5.66
C PHE A 12 6.71 4.82 6.27
N ALA A 13 6.58 4.77 7.60
CA ALA A 13 5.26 4.83 8.25
C ALA A 13 4.53 6.14 7.94
N CYS A 14 5.25 7.28 7.98
CA CYS A 14 4.71 8.58 7.60
C CYS A 14 4.16 8.60 6.16
N TYR A 15 4.94 8.07 5.22
CA TYR A 15 4.55 7.91 3.82
C TYR A 15 3.30 7.04 3.70
N ARG A 16 3.19 5.94 4.45
CA ARG A 16 2.04 5.04 4.40
C ARG A 16 0.76 5.67 4.97
N LEU A 17 0.85 6.46 6.04
CA LEU A 17 -0.31 7.23 6.53
C LEU A 17 -0.76 8.31 5.53
N ALA A 18 0.18 9.01 4.88
CA ALA A 18 -0.15 9.95 3.82
C ALA A 18 -0.74 9.22 2.58
N HIS A 19 -0.22 8.04 2.25
CA HIS A 19 -0.75 7.18 1.20
C HIS A 19 -2.16 6.68 1.51
N ALA A 20 -2.48 6.39 2.78
CA ALA A 20 -3.84 6.07 3.22
C ALA A 20 -4.83 7.22 2.94
N GLY A 21 -4.34 8.46 2.90
CA GLY A 21 -5.11 9.65 2.52
C GLY A 21 -5.50 10.54 3.69
N PHE A 22 -4.89 10.34 4.86
CA PHE A 22 -5.11 11.21 6.01
C PHE A 22 -4.55 12.61 5.80
N LEU A 23 -5.23 13.58 6.40
CA LEU A 23 -4.83 14.98 6.43
C LEU A 23 -3.97 15.19 7.68
N LEU A 24 -2.65 15.04 7.53
CA LEU A 24 -1.67 15.05 8.62
C LEU A 24 -0.99 16.41 8.79
N ASP A 25 -0.89 16.88 10.03
CA ASP A 25 0.03 17.96 10.39
C ASP A 25 1.33 17.35 10.94
N TRP A 26 2.46 17.76 10.36
CA TRP A 26 3.78 17.34 10.82
C TRP A 26 4.31 18.33 11.85
N LEU A 27 4.64 17.84 13.03
CA LEU A 27 5.13 18.65 14.14
C LEU A 27 6.56 18.26 14.51
N LEU A 28 7.36 19.26 14.89
CA LEU A 28 8.63 19.03 15.57
C LEU A 28 8.38 18.75 17.05
N PRO A 29 9.23 17.94 17.73
CA PRO A 29 9.08 17.65 19.16
C PRO A 29 8.99 18.91 20.04
N ALA A 30 9.69 19.99 19.68
CA ALA A 30 9.67 21.25 20.41
C ALA A 30 8.33 22.01 20.30
N GLU A 31 7.51 21.72 19.29
CA GLU A 31 6.20 22.35 19.08
C GLU A 31 5.10 21.65 19.90
N LEU A 32 5.35 20.40 20.34
CA LEU A 32 4.35 19.57 21.01
C LEU A 32 3.69 20.26 22.22
N PRO A 33 4.41 20.86 23.17
CA PRO A 33 3.78 21.47 24.35
C PRO A 33 2.75 22.56 23.99
N ALA A 34 3.02 23.34 22.94
CA ALA A 34 2.14 24.41 22.49
C ALA A 34 0.98 23.91 21.61
N ARG A 35 1.18 22.83 20.86
CA ARG A 35 0.19 22.31 19.90
C ARG A 35 -0.77 21.31 20.51
N LEU A 36 -0.33 20.49 21.46
CA LEU A 36 -1.13 19.43 22.09
C LEU A 36 -2.53 19.86 22.56
N PRO A 37 -2.73 21.04 23.19
CA PRO A 37 -4.07 21.49 23.59
C PRO A 37 -5.07 21.69 22.44
N HIS A 38 -4.59 21.72 21.20
CA HIS A 38 -5.38 21.95 19.98
C HIS A 38 -5.44 20.72 19.08
N LEU A 39 -4.93 19.57 19.55
CA LEU A 39 -4.99 18.30 18.83
C LEU A 39 -6.01 17.38 19.48
N SER A 40 -6.55 16.46 18.69
CA SER A 40 -7.42 15.38 19.17
C SER A 40 -6.68 14.03 19.16
N VAL A 41 -5.77 13.85 18.20
CA VAL A 41 -4.96 12.63 18.04
C VAL A 41 -3.50 13.03 17.81
N LEU A 42 -2.58 12.39 18.54
CA LEU A 42 -1.14 12.49 18.33
C LEU A 42 -0.59 11.12 17.91
N ILE A 43 0.22 11.09 16.86
CA ILE A 43 0.98 9.90 16.46
C ILE A 43 2.47 10.21 16.61
N THR A 44 3.20 9.35 17.32
CA THR A 44 4.66 9.41 17.42
C THR A 44 5.26 8.13 16.84
N ILE A 45 6.32 8.26 16.05
CA ILE A 45 6.93 7.12 15.35
C ILE A 45 8.41 7.08 15.70
N GLY A 46 8.90 5.91 16.11
CA GLY A 46 10.27 5.71 16.52
C GLY A 46 10.52 6.17 17.96
N HIS A 47 11.80 6.23 18.34
CA HIS A 47 12.23 6.57 19.69
C HIS A 47 12.71 8.01 19.77
N GLY A 48 12.20 8.77 20.75
CA GLY A 48 12.65 10.12 21.08
C GLY A 48 12.62 10.38 22.57
N ALA A 49 13.27 11.45 23.00
CA ALA A 49 13.20 11.94 24.37
C ALA A 49 12.23 13.14 24.44
N PHE A 50 11.23 13.04 25.30
CA PHE A 50 10.35 14.13 25.70
C PHE A 50 10.91 14.72 26.99
N GLY A 51 11.42 15.95 26.92
CA GLY A 51 11.74 16.71 28.13
C GLY A 51 10.50 16.86 29.04
N ASP A 52 10.72 17.21 30.31
CA ASP A 52 9.68 17.24 31.34
C ASP A 52 8.44 18.05 30.93
N ALA A 53 8.63 19.17 30.24
CA ALA A 53 7.53 20.01 29.74
C ALA A 53 6.63 19.27 28.73
N THR A 54 7.22 18.50 27.82
CA THR A 54 6.47 17.71 26.84
C THR A 54 5.77 16.54 27.51
N ARG A 55 6.41 15.88 28.47
CA ARG A 55 5.77 14.80 29.25
C ARG A 55 4.56 15.30 30.04
N LEU A 56 4.68 16.45 30.69
CA LEU A 56 3.57 17.08 31.41
C LEU A 56 2.44 17.44 30.45
N ALA A 57 2.75 18.02 29.29
CA ALA A 57 1.75 18.35 28.28
C ALA A 57 1.06 17.10 27.71
N LEU A 58 1.80 16.00 27.50
CA LEU A 58 1.25 14.70 27.08
C LEU A 58 0.30 14.12 28.12
N HIS A 59 0.67 14.18 29.40
CA HIS A 59 -0.21 13.74 30.49
C HIS A 59 -1.52 14.54 30.50
N GLN A 60 -1.43 15.87 30.44
CA GLN A 60 -2.61 16.75 30.38
C GLN A 60 -3.46 16.53 29.13
N PHE A 61 -2.81 16.31 27.97
CA PHE A 61 -3.49 16.00 26.73
C PHE A 61 -4.34 14.72 26.85
N LEU A 62 -3.75 13.65 27.41
CA LEU A 62 -4.46 12.41 27.67
C LEU A 62 -5.58 12.59 28.70
N GLU A 63 -5.33 13.27 29.82
CA GLU A 63 -6.35 13.52 30.85
C GLU A 63 -7.57 14.27 30.30
N ASN A 64 -7.35 15.23 29.40
CA ASN A 64 -8.40 16.00 28.71
C ASN A 64 -9.06 15.24 27.55
N GLY A 65 -8.71 13.97 27.40
CA GLY A 65 -9.34 13.02 26.51
C GLY A 65 -8.65 12.81 25.19
N GLY A 66 -7.48 13.40 24.96
CA GLY A 66 -6.66 13.18 23.77
C GLY A 66 -6.25 11.71 23.61
N VAL A 67 -5.94 11.32 22.37
CA VAL A 67 -5.45 9.97 22.06
C VAL A 67 -4.01 10.04 21.56
N TRP A 68 -3.10 9.33 22.22
CA TRP A 68 -1.71 9.17 21.80
C TRP A 68 -1.46 7.78 21.24
N ILE A 69 -1.00 7.70 19.99
CA ILE A 69 -0.59 6.47 19.33
C ILE A 69 0.94 6.48 19.17
N ALA A 70 1.63 5.65 19.96
CA ALA A 70 3.07 5.48 19.91
C ALA A 70 3.45 4.25 19.07
N ILE A 71 4.32 4.41 18.07
CA ILE A 71 4.71 3.35 17.14
C ILE A 71 6.20 3.02 17.28
N GLY A 72 6.49 1.75 17.57
CA GLY A 72 7.84 1.19 17.65
C GLY A 72 8.63 1.55 18.91
N SER A 73 8.16 2.50 19.72
CA SER A 73 8.78 2.86 21.00
C SER A 73 7.81 3.64 21.90
N PRO A 74 7.86 3.44 23.23
CA PRO A 74 7.17 4.29 24.19
C PRO A 74 7.87 5.64 24.44
N CYS A 75 8.92 5.96 23.65
CA CYS A 75 9.79 7.11 23.90
C CYS A 75 10.35 7.03 25.33
N ASP A 76 10.30 8.12 26.09
CA ASP A 76 10.66 8.18 27.51
C ASP A 76 9.45 8.37 28.45
N ALA A 77 8.23 8.08 27.97
CA ALA A 77 6.99 8.10 28.77
C ALA A 77 6.28 6.73 28.84
N PRO A 78 6.98 5.63 29.20
CA PRO A 78 6.39 4.30 29.30
C PRO A 78 5.30 4.19 30.39
N ASP A 79 5.40 5.04 31.41
CA ASP A 79 4.43 5.17 32.49
C ASP A 79 3.07 5.67 32.00
N LEU A 80 2.99 6.50 30.97
CA LEU A 80 1.72 6.92 30.37
C LEU A 80 1.10 5.81 29.50
N LEU A 81 1.95 5.02 28.85
CA LEU A 81 1.54 3.91 27.97
C LEU A 81 1.22 2.61 28.74
N GLY A 82 1.49 2.56 30.04
CA GLY A 82 1.21 1.38 30.85
C GLY A 82 2.14 0.21 30.56
N VAL A 83 3.41 0.50 30.31
CA VAL A 83 4.38 -0.53 29.99
C VAL A 83 5.67 -0.36 30.78
N GLU A 84 6.38 -1.47 30.96
CA GLU A 84 7.76 -1.49 31.43
C GLU A 84 8.66 -1.87 30.27
N ILE A 85 9.71 -1.08 30.05
CA ILE A 85 10.66 -1.32 28.97
C ILE A 85 11.71 -2.34 29.42
N LYS A 86 11.96 -3.36 28.60
CA LYS A 86 13.07 -4.28 28.82
C LYS A 86 14.38 -3.66 28.33
N MET A 87 15.38 -3.65 29.21
CA MET A 87 16.70 -3.08 28.96
C MET A 87 17.76 -4.17 29.08
N HIS A 88 18.78 -4.12 28.23
CA HIS A 88 20.01 -4.85 28.45
C HIS A 88 20.79 -4.26 29.63
N PRO A 89 21.71 -5.02 30.28
CA PRO A 89 22.53 -4.51 31.38
C PRO A 89 23.38 -3.27 31.05
N ASN A 90 23.67 -3.03 29.77
CA ASN A 90 24.39 -1.86 29.27
C ASN A 90 23.49 -0.61 29.07
N GLY A 91 22.20 -0.69 29.41
CA GLY A 91 21.25 0.42 29.29
C GLY A 91 20.64 0.61 27.90
N THR A 92 20.83 -0.32 26.95
CA THR A 92 20.17 -0.25 25.63
C THR A 92 18.83 -1.00 25.62
N LEU A 93 17.85 -0.48 24.88
CA LEU A 93 16.53 -1.10 24.69
C LEU A 93 16.67 -2.49 24.05
N VAL A 94 16.01 -3.49 24.62
CA VAL A 94 15.91 -4.81 23.98
C VAL A 94 14.90 -4.73 22.85
N GLN A 95 15.29 -5.15 21.64
CA GLN A 95 14.44 -5.10 20.45
C GLN A 95 13.64 -6.39 20.27
N LEU A 96 12.43 -6.31 19.68
CA LEU A 96 11.61 -7.49 19.35
C LEU A 96 12.23 -8.35 18.24
N GLY A 97 12.86 -7.71 17.25
CA GLY A 97 13.42 -8.41 16.08
C GLY A 97 12.33 -8.84 15.09
N GLU A 98 12.43 -10.05 14.55
CA GLU A 98 11.44 -10.67 13.65
C GLU A 98 10.47 -11.54 14.45
N GLY A 99 9.22 -11.63 14.00
CA GLY A 99 8.20 -12.45 14.65
C GLY A 99 6.81 -12.14 14.11
N TYR A 100 5.78 -12.50 14.88
CA TYR A 100 4.39 -12.37 14.47
C TYR A 100 3.54 -11.70 15.53
N ALA A 101 2.56 -10.91 15.10
CA ALA A 101 1.48 -10.46 15.95
C ALA A 101 0.23 -11.32 15.74
N PHE A 102 -0.50 -11.58 16.82
CA PHE A 102 -1.82 -12.21 16.74
C PHE A 102 -2.75 -11.69 17.83
N THR A 103 -4.05 -11.87 17.63
CA THR A 103 -5.08 -11.63 18.64
C THR A 103 -6.02 -12.84 18.73
N GLU A 104 -6.56 -13.08 19.92
CA GLU A 104 -7.56 -14.13 20.18
C GLU A 104 -8.99 -13.66 19.95
N GLN A 105 -9.21 -12.34 19.91
CA GLN A 105 -10.51 -11.72 19.70
C GLN A 105 -10.36 -10.44 18.89
N ASP A 106 -11.42 -10.05 18.18
CA ASP A 106 -11.45 -8.77 17.49
C ASP A 106 -11.25 -7.62 18.47
N ASN A 107 -10.42 -6.66 18.08
CA ASN A 107 -10.29 -5.39 18.75
C ASN A 107 -10.30 -4.27 17.69
N PRO A 108 -10.43 -2.99 18.09
CA PRO A 108 -10.60 -1.92 17.13
C PRO A 108 -9.44 -1.78 16.11
N LEU A 109 -8.22 -2.18 16.47
CA LEU A 109 -7.02 -1.98 15.65
C LEU A 109 -6.53 -3.26 14.95
N PHE A 110 -6.94 -4.43 15.40
CA PHE A 110 -6.45 -5.72 14.91
C PHE A 110 -7.57 -6.75 14.94
N GLN A 111 -7.85 -7.36 13.79
CA GLN A 111 -8.94 -8.34 13.65
C GLN A 111 -8.41 -9.77 13.84
N GLN A 112 -9.19 -10.62 14.50
CA GLN A 112 -8.88 -12.04 14.70
C GLN A 112 -8.78 -12.78 13.35
N GLU A 113 -9.64 -12.43 12.39
CA GLU A 113 -9.64 -13.03 11.05
C GLU A 113 -8.33 -12.81 10.26
N TRP A 114 -7.50 -11.84 10.65
CA TRP A 114 -6.19 -11.63 10.02
C TRP A 114 -5.20 -12.74 10.38
N GLY A 115 -5.43 -13.47 11.47
CA GLY A 115 -4.53 -14.50 11.99
C GLY A 115 -3.15 -13.94 12.32
N LEU A 116 -2.11 -14.72 12.02
CA LEU A 116 -0.72 -14.29 12.21
C LEU A 116 -0.34 -13.18 11.22
N LEU A 117 0.16 -12.04 11.71
CA LEU A 117 0.78 -11.01 10.89
C LEU A 117 2.28 -10.91 11.17
N HIS A 118 3.09 -11.24 10.17
CA HIS A 118 4.54 -11.10 10.22
C HIS A 118 4.94 -9.65 10.46
N ALA A 119 5.85 -9.43 11.40
CA ALA A 119 6.34 -8.12 11.78
C ALA A 119 7.84 -8.09 12.07
N PHE A 120 8.42 -6.88 11.98
CA PHE A 120 9.83 -6.61 12.22
C PHE A 120 10.03 -5.39 13.10
N GLY A 121 11.09 -5.42 13.91
CA GLY A 121 11.55 -4.29 14.70
C GLY A 121 10.63 -3.95 15.87
N GLY A 122 10.93 -2.84 16.54
CA GLY A 122 10.23 -2.41 17.74
C GLY A 122 10.89 -2.89 19.03
N VAL A 123 10.25 -2.60 20.16
CA VAL A 123 10.85 -2.72 21.49
C VAL A 123 10.14 -3.76 22.34
N MET A 124 10.92 -4.52 23.10
CA MET A 124 10.37 -5.46 24.08
C MET A 124 9.89 -4.71 25.30
N VAL A 125 8.60 -4.87 25.60
CA VAL A 125 7.94 -4.29 26.77
C VAL A 125 7.16 -5.36 27.52
N SER A 126 6.82 -5.09 28.77
CA SER A 126 5.80 -5.82 29.54
C SER A 126 4.62 -4.88 29.80
N ALA A 127 3.40 -5.38 29.70
CA ALA A 127 2.23 -4.60 30.11
C ALA A 127 2.14 -4.57 31.65
N VAL A 128 1.86 -3.40 32.22
CA VAL A 128 1.60 -3.27 33.67
C VAL A 128 0.11 -3.46 33.98
N GLU A 129 -0.22 -3.63 35.26
CA GLU A 129 -1.62 -3.76 35.70
C GLU A 129 -2.49 -2.60 35.20
N GLY A 130 -3.71 -2.92 34.74
CA GLY A 130 -4.64 -1.94 34.16
C GLY A 130 -4.41 -1.63 32.67
N THR A 131 -3.39 -2.22 32.04
CA THR A 131 -3.13 -2.07 30.59
C THR A 131 -3.74 -3.24 29.82
N THR A 132 -4.52 -2.93 28.79
CA THR A 132 -5.11 -3.96 27.92
C THR A 132 -4.13 -4.32 26.81
N VAL A 133 -3.90 -5.62 26.61
CA VAL A 133 -3.12 -6.14 25.48
C VAL A 133 -4.09 -6.47 24.35
N TRP A 134 -4.00 -5.73 23.24
CA TRP A 134 -4.84 -5.95 22.06
C TRP A 134 -4.25 -6.95 21.08
N ALA A 135 -2.91 -7.06 21.02
CA ALA A 135 -2.25 -8.10 20.25
C ALA A 135 -1.03 -8.62 21.02
N ARG A 136 -0.77 -9.91 20.90
CA ARG A 136 0.40 -10.59 21.50
C ARG A 136 1.49 -10.79 20.47
N TRP A 137 2.72 -10.83 20.94
CA TRP A 137 3.90 -11.11 20.15
C TRP A 137 4.30 -12.58 20.22
N LEU A 138 4.57 -13.15 19.06
CA LEU A 138 5.14 -14.47 18.87
C LEU A 138 6.56 -14.33 18.31
N ASP A 139 7.43 -15.27 18.65
CA ASP A 139 8.77 -15.37 18.07
C ASP A 139 8.73 -15.76 16.57
N PRO A 140 9.88 -15.78 15.85
CA PRO A 140 9.94 -16.18 14.44
C PRO A 140 9.39 -17.57 14.11
N HIS A 141 9.16 -18.42 15.12
CA HIS A 141 8.61 -19.77 14.97
C HIS A 141 7.15 -19.84 15.41
N ALA A 142 6.47 -18.68 15.52
CA ALA A 142 5.09 -18.53 15.96
C ALA A 142 4.81 -19.09 17.37
N ARG A 143 5.80 -19.04 18.27
CA ARG A 143 5.63 -19.44 19.68
C ARG A 143 5.41 -18.21 20.56
N ASP A 144 4.48 -18.31 21.50
CA ASP A 144 4.12 -17.20 22.39
C ASP A 144 5.31 -16.82 23.28
N ALA A 145 5.73 -15.55 23.18
CA ALA A 145 6.83 -15.00 23.96
C ALA A 145 6.35 -14.34 25.27
N GLY A 146 5.03 -14.28 25.51
CA GLY A 146 4.45 -13.58 26.67
C GLY A 146 4.63 -12.07 26.62
N LEU A 147 4.83 -11.50 25.43
CA LEU A 147 5.05 -10.06 25.22
C LEU A 147 3.88 -9.46 24.44
N PRO A 148 3.52 -8.19 24.66
CA PRO A 148 2.52 -7.52 23.86
C PRO A 148 3.13 -6.99 22.54
N ALA A 149 2.34 -7.08 21.48
CA ALA A 149 2.58 -6.42 20.20
C ALA A 149 1.87 -5.06 20.12
N ILE A 150 0.64 -5.00 20.66
CA ILE A 150 -0.17 -3.77 20.74
C ILE A 150 -0.81 -3.69 22.13
N THR A 151 -0.70 -2.55 22.79
CA THR A 151 -1.37 -2.27 24.07
C THR A 151 -2.21 -1.00 24.00
N CYS A 152 -3.21 -0.90 24.88
CA CYS A 152 -4.00 0.28 25.10
C CYS A 152 -4.20 0.51 26.60
N ARG A 153 -4.09 1.77 27.01
CA ARG A 153 -4.32 2.22 28.38
C ARG A 153 -5.20 3.46 28.39
N ALA A 154 -6.22 3.45 29.24
CA ALA A 154 -6.98 4.66 29.56
C ALA A 154 -6.19 5.52 30.55
N VAL A 155 -6.15 6.83 30.29
CA VAL A 155 -5.50 7.84 31.15
C VAL A 155 -6.45 9.04 31.23
N GLY A 156 -7.08 9.23 32.39
CA GLY A 156 -8.16 10.21 32.54
C GLY A 156 -9.31 9.94 31.56
N ALA A 157 -9.68 10.93 30.75
CA ALA A 157 -10.70 10.76 29.71
C ALA A 157 -10.14 10.23 28.37
N GLY A 158 -8.83 10.04 28.25
CA GLY A 158 -8.13 9.75 26.99
C GLY A 158 -7.47 8.38 26.97
N TYR A 159 -6.73 8.13 25.89
CA TYR A 159 -6.13 6.81 25.63
C TYR A 159 -4.70 6.91 25.12
N ALA A 160 -3.84 6.04 25.64
CA ALA A 160 -2.49 5.84 25.16
C ALA A 160 -2.39 4.43 24.54
N ILE A 161 -2.06 4.37 23.26
CA ILE A 161 -1.88 3.13 22.48
C ILE A 161 -0.41 2.98 22.16
N LEU A 162 0.15 1.80 22.43
CA LEU A 162 1.50 1.44 21.99
C LEU A 162 1.43 0.32 20.96
N TYR A 163 1.96 0.57 19.77
CA TYR A 163 2.49 -0.48 18.92
C TYR A 163 3.92 -0.76 19.36
N ALA A 164 4.14 -1.85 20.10
CA ALA A 164 5.48 -2.25 20.51
C ALA A 164 6.34 -2.60 19.28
N ILE A 165 5.69 -3.11 18.23
CA ILE A 165 6.24 -3.35 16.91
C ILE A 165 6.48 -2.04 16.15
N HIS A 166 7.58 -1.97 15.39
CA HIS A 166 7.82 -0.84 14.50
C HIS A 166 7.13 -1.05 13.13
N VAL A 167 5.85 -0.70 13.02
CA VAL A 167 5.05 -0.93 11.79
C VAL A 167 5.67 -0.35 10.52
N GLY A 168 6.34 0.81 10.60
CA GLY A 168 7.09 1.38 9.46
C GLY A 168 8.27 0.52 8.97
N GLU A 169 8.98 -0.14 9.89
CA GLU A 169 10.08 -1.05 9.56
C GLU A 169 9.53 -2.35 9.00
N THR A 170 8.45 -2.88 9.60
CA THR A 170 7.71 -4.03 9.08
C THR A 170 7.32 -3.84 7.62
N MET A 171 6.57 -2.78 7.31
CA MET A 171 6.10 -2.54 5.94
C MET A 171 7.27 -2.31 4.97
N ALA A 172 8.28 -1.52 5.38
CA ALA A 172 9.45 -1.26 4.55
C ALA A 172 10.23 -2.52 4.21
N ARG A 173 10.50 -3.39 5.19
CA ARG A 173 11.24 -4.65 5.00
C ARG A 173 10.47 -5.62 4.11
N ILE A 174 9.17 -5.75 4.32
CA ILE A 174 8.32 -6.67 3.54
C ILE A 174 8.20 -6.18 2.08
N GLN A 175 7.84 -4.91 1.86
CA GLN A 175 7.60 -4.38 0.52
C GLN A 175 8.89 -4.26 -0.31
N MET A 176 10.00 -3.81 0.30
CA MET A 176 11.28 -3.68 -0.40
C MET A 176 12.02 -5.00 -0.54
N GLY A 177 11.73 -5.96 0.32
CA GLY A 177 12.43 -7.24 0.35
C GLY A 177 13.88 -7.15 0.83
N ARG A 178 14.62 -8.24 0.61
CA ARG A 178 16.08 -8.31 0.76
C ARG A 178 16.79 -8.12 -0.59
N PRO A 179 18.07 -7.73 -0.58
CA PRO A 179 18.92 -7.86 -1.76
C PRO A 179 18.90 -9.30 -2.31
N VAL A 180 18.76 -9.44 -3.62
CA VAL A 180 18.79 -10.73 -4.31
C VAL A 180 20.20 -10.96 -4.87
N SER A 181 20.94 -11.84 -4.21
CA SER A 181 22.29 -12.26 -4.61
C SER A 181 22.42 -13.77 -4.80
N GLU A 182 21.51 -14.54 -4.21
CA GLU A 182 21.46 -15.99 -4.20
C GLU A 182 20.00 -16.44 -4.22
N PRO A 183 19.69 -17.60 -4.83
CA PRO A 183 18.32 -18.10 -4.88
C PRO A 183 17.86 -18.47 -3.47
N ARG A 184 16.57 -18.29 -3.17
CA ARG A 184 16.01 -18.87 -1.95
C ARG A 184 15.97 -20.38 -2.09
N MET A 185 16.13 -21.05 -0.95
CA MET A 185 15.68 -22.43 -0.83
C MET A 185 14.16 -22.39 -0.88
N LEU A 186 13.60 -22.70 -2.04
CA LEU A 186 12.17 -22.84 -2.22
C LEU A 186 11.68 -24.08 -1.45
N PRO A 187 10.44 -24.07 -0.94
CA PRO A 187 9.89 -25.23 -0.26
C PRO A 187 9.68 -26.40 -1.25
N PRO A 188 9.58 -27.65 -0.77
CA PRO A 188 9.51 -28.83 -1.64
C PRO A 188 8.30 -28.85 -2.61
N ASP A 189 7.27 -28.06 -2.34
CA ASP A 189 6.08 -27.92 -3.18
C ASP A 189 6.23 -26.88 -4.30
N ALA A 190 7.33 -26.11 -4.31
CA ALA A 190 7.70 -25.25 -5.41
C ALA A 190 8.45 -26.06 -6.50
N PRO A 191 8.28 -25.72 -7.78
CA PRO A 191 9.03 -26.37 -8.85
C PRO A 191 10.55 -26.23 -8.60
N PRO A 192 11.35 -27.27 -8.84
CA PRO A 192 12.80 -27.12 -8.80
C PRO A 192 13.24 -26.16 -9.91
N ASP A 193 13.98 -25.11 -9.57
CA ASP A 193 14.61 -24.25 -10.58
C ASP A 193 15.72 -25.04 -11.27
N GLU A 194 15.53 -25.33 -12.56
CA GLU A 194 16.52 -26.08 -13.35
C GLU A 194 17.80 -25.26 -13.62
N GLU A 195 17.73 -23.92 -13.55
CA GLU A 195 18.79 -23.02 -14.05
C GLU A 195 19.42 -22.08 -13.00
N SER A 196 19.09 -22.20 -11.71
CA SER A 196 19.59 -21.30 -10.63
C SER A 196 19.35 -19.80 -10.88
N THR A 197 18.34 -19.47 -11.70
CA THR A 197 17.97 -18.10 -12.04
C THR A 197 17.40 -17.39 -10.82
N LEU A 198 17.76 -16.11 -10.66
CA LEU A 198 17.29 -15.30 -9.55
C LEU A 198 16.03 -14.53 -9.96
N HIS A 199 14.96 -14.67 -9.18
CA HIS A 199 13.66 -14.06 -9.45
C HIS A 199 13.30 -13.03 -8.37
N THR A 200 12.33 -12.16 -8.66
CA THR A 200 11.90 -11.12 -7.70
C THR A 200 11.40 -11.71 -6.36
N GLU A 201 10.83 -12.91 -6.36
CA GLU A 201 10.35 -13.60 -5.15
C GLU A 201 11.48 -13.99 -4.18
N ASP A 202 12.72 -14.12 -4.65
CA ASP A 202 13.89 -14.36 -3.78
C ASP A 202 14.12 -13.20 -2.80
N ALA A 203 13.61 -12.01 -3.15
CA ALA A 203 13.62 -10.83 -2.30
C ALA A 203 12.59 -10.92 -1.15
N SER A 204 11.63 -11.84 -1.20
CA SER A 204 10.58 -11.95 -0.18
C SER A 204 11.19 -12.06 1.22
N ARG A 205 10.56 -11.38 2.18
CA ARG A 205 10.85 -11.53 3.62
C ARG A 205 9.84 -12.43 4.31
N LEU A 206 8.73 -12.74 3.66
CA LEU A 206 7.70 -13.59 4.22
C LEU A 206 8.19 -15.05 4.27
N ASP A 207 7.69 -15.77 5.26
CA ASP A 207 8.03 -17.15 5.51
C ASP A 207 7.18 -18.09 4.63
N TRP A 208 7.84 -19.00 3.93
CA TRP A 208 7.19 -19.91 2.99
C TRP A 208 6.31 -20.97 3.66
N TYR A 209 6.44 -21.19 4.97
CA TYR A 209 5.64 -22.14 5.73
C TYR A 209 4.53 -21.44 6.52
N LEU A 210 4.82 -20.28 7.10
CA LEU A 210 3.89 -19.58 7.99
C LEU A 210 3.03 -18.53 7.28
N ASP A 211 3.53 -17.89 6.23
CA ASP A 211 2.81 -16.79 5.54
C ASP A 211 2.05 -17.23 4.28
N ARG A 212 2.19 -18.50 3.86
CA ARG A 212 1.39 -19.07 2.77
C ARG A 212 0.14 -19.77 3.30
N THR A 213 -0.94 -19.66 2.55
CA THR A 213 -2.20 -20.34 2.84
C THR A 213 -2.74 -21.01 1.58
N PRO A 214 -3.59 -22.05 1.71
CA PRO A 214 -4.24 -22.66 0.55
C PRO A 214 -5.08 -21.65 -0.23
N CYS A 215 -4.92 -21.66 -1.56
CA CYS A 215 -5.59 -20.78 -2.51
C CYS A 215 -6.28 -21.64 -3.60
N GLY A 216 -7.49 -21.26 -4.02
CA GLY A 216 -8.23 -22.01 -5.03
C GLY A 216 -8.38 -23.49 -4.71
N GLU A 217 -7.77 -24.36 -5.52
CA GLU A 217 -7.84 -25.83 -5.41
C GLU A 217 -6.87 -26.43 -4.37
N GLY A 218 -6.33 -25.61 -3.46
CA GLY A 218 -5.47 -26.05 -2.36
C GLY A 218 -3.99 -25.71 -2.55
N GLN A 219 -3.61 -25.08 -3.67
CA GLN A 219 -2.25 -24.61 -3.92
C GLN A 219 -1.86 -23.57 -2.86
N LEU A 220 -0.74 -23.76 -2.18
CA LEU A 220 -0.24 -22.77 -1.23
C LEU A 220 0.26 -21.53 -1.97
N CYS A 221 -0.20 -20.36 -1.54
CA CYS A 221 0.23 -19.07 -2.09
C CYS A 221 0.28 -18.00 -0.98
N PHE A 222 0.93 -16.86 -1.24
CA PHE A 222 0.93 -15.73 -0.30
C PHE A 222 -0.40 -14.99 -0.39
N ALA A 223 -1.49 -15.57 0.12
CA ALA A 223 -2.83 -15.00 -0.03
C ALA A 223 -3.09 -13.77 0.86
N LYS A 224 -2.20 -13.48 1.81
CA LYS A 224 -2.38 -12.42 2.80
C LYS A 224 -1.49 -11.21 2.48
N PRO A 225 -2.05 -10.02 2.21
CA PRO A 225 -1.27 -8.80 2.03
C PRO A 225 -0.82 -8.23 3.38
N VAL A 226 0.15 -8.89 4.01
CA VAL A 226 0.60 -8.61 5.39
C VAL A 226 0.95 -7.13 5.64
N ALA A 227 1.64 -6.48 4.73
CA ALA A 227 2.01 -5.06 4.86
C ALA A 227 0.78 -4.14 4.76
N ASP A 228 -0.22 -4.50 3.96
CA ASP A 228 -1.46 -3.72 3.86
C ASP A 228 -2.36 -3.91 5.09
N LEU A 229 -2.39 -5.10 5.69
CA LEU A 229 -3.10 -5.32 6.95
C LEU A 229 -2.46 -4.54 8.12
N TRP A 230 -1.14 -4.39 8.12
CA TRP A 230 -0.45 -3.48 9.04
C TRP A 230 -0.79 -2.01 8.79
N ALA A 231 -0.89 -1.60 7.52
CA ALA A 231 -1.35 -0.26 7.16
C ALA A 231 -2.81 -0.05 7.60
N GLU A 232 -3.69 -1.04 7.40
CA GLU A 232 -5.08 -1.02 7.86
C GLU A 232 -5.16 -0.92 9.38
N SER A 233 -4.32 -1.64 10.12
CA SER A 233 -4.25 -1.50 11.58
C SER A 233 -3.99 -0.05 12.01
N LEU A 234 -3.03 0.63 11.36
CA LEU A 234 -2.75 2.04 11.63
C LEU A 234 -3.90 2.97 11.22
N ILE A 235 -4.56 2.69 10.08
CA ILE A 235 -5.74 3.44 9.65
C ILE A 235 -6.83 3.33 10.72
N ARG A 236 -7.16 2.10 11.13
CA ARG A 236 -8.14 1.83 12.17
C ARG A 236 -7.78 2.50 13.49
N ALA A 237 -6.50 2.56 13.87
CA ALA A 237 -6.06 3.28 15.07
C ALA A 237 -6.42 4.78 15.03
N VAL A 238 -6.17 5.44 13.90
CA VAL A 238 -6.51 6.87 13.72
C VAL A 238 -8.03 7.07 13.69
N LEU A 239 -8.76 6.21 12.99
CA LEU A 239 -10.23 6.28 12.92
C LEU A 239 -10.87 6.05 14.29
N TRP A 240 -10.43 5.02 15.02
CA TRP A 240 -10.85 4.76 16.39
C TRP A 240 -10.57 5.95 17.30
N ALA A 241 -9.36 6.52 17.21
CA ALA A 241 -8.97 7.68 18.00
C ALA A 241 -9.88 8.90 17.73
N GLY A 242 -10.22 9.16 16.46
CA GLY A 242 -11.21 10.18 16.09
C GLY A 242 -12.58 9.92 16.71
N GLN A 243 -13.07 8.68 16.68
CA GLN A 243 -14.35 8.29 17.28
C GLN A 243 -14.36 8.48 18.81
N GLN A 244 -13.27 8.13 19.50
CA GLN A 244 -13.15 8.38 20.95
C GLN A 244 -13.24 9.87 21.31
N ARG A 245 -12.90 10.74 20.36
CA ARG A 245 -12.98 12.21 20.50
C ARG A 245 -14.29 12.79 19.99
N GLY A 246 -15.14 11.98 19.34
CA GLY A 246 -16.34 12.49 18.65
C GLY A 246 -16.01 13.38 17.45
N GLU A 247 -14.81 13.24 16.87
CA GLU A 247 -14.31 14.10 15.81
C GLU A 247 -14.54 13.49 14.43
N VAL A 248 -14.78 14.35 13.44
CA VAL A 248 -14.80 13.92 12.04
C VAL A 248 -13.37 13.71 11.55
N THR A 249 -13.06 12.50 11.09
CA THR A 249 -11.73 12.20 10.53
C THR A 249 -11.80 12.13 9.00
N PRO A 250 -11.34 13.18 8.28
CA PRO A 250 -11.34 13.17 6.82
C PRO A 250 -10.23 12.27 6.26
N MET A 251 -10.54 11.54 5.18
CA MET A 251 -9.58 10.72 4.45
C MET A 251 -9.86 10.77 2.94
N PHE A 252 -8.83 10.96 2.13
CA PHE A 252 -8.95 10.82 0.68
C PHE A 252 -9.03 9.35 0.29
N TRP A 253 -10.03 8.97 -0.51
CA TRP A 253 -10.10 7.60 -1.02
C TRP A 253 -8.99 7.32 -2.03
N TYR A 254 -8.59 6.05 -2.17
CA TYR A 254 -7.46 5.68 -3.02
C TYR A 254 -7.70 5.93 -4.49
N TYR A 255 -8.89 5.60 -4.98
CA TYR A 255 -9.18 5.52 -6.41
C TYR A 255 -10.35 6.42 -6.82
N PRO A 256 -10.47 6.76 -8.12
CA PRO A 256 -11.57 7.56 -8.61
C PRO A 256 -12.92 6.88 -8.36
N ASN A 257 -13.97 7.70 -8.25
CA ASN A 257 -15.35 7.26 -8.13
C ASN A 257 -15.60 6.32 -6.94
N LEU A 258 -14.83 6.46 -5.86
CA LEU A 258 -14.91 5.59 -4.69
C LEU A 258 -14.73 4.10 -5.04
N ALA A 259 -14.02 3.78 -6.14
CA ALA A 259 -13.85 2.40 -6.58
C ALA A 259 -13.18 1.58 -5.46
N PRO A 260 -13.72 0.40 -5.12
CA PRO A 260 -13.21 -0.37 -3.98
C PRO A 260 -11.82 -0.92 -4.24
N ALA A 261 -11.44 -1.12 -5.52
CA ALA A 261 -10.11 -1.47 -5.99
C ALA A 261 -9.94 -0.97 -7.44
N VAL A 262 -8.75 -1.13 -8.02
CA VAL A 262 -8.53 -1.00 -9.47
C VAL A 262 -7.71 -2.18 -9.98
N SER A 263 -7.75 -2.44 -11.28
CA SER A 263 -7.03 -3.57 -11.88
C SER A 263 -6.06 -3.10 -12.95
N VAL A 264 -4.91 -3.76 -13.02
CA VAL A 264 -3.90 -3.52 -14.05
C VAL A 264 -3.65 -4.84 -14.77
N LEU A 265 -3.77 -4.83 -16.09
CA LEU A 265 -3.36 -5.95 -16.93
C LEU A 265 -2.04 -5.57 -17.60
N SER A 266 -0.98 -6.32 -17.33
CA SER A 266 0.21 -6.26 -18.18
C SER A 266 0.25 -7.44 -19.14
N ILE A 267 0.76 -7.20 -20.34
CA ILE A 267 0.89 -8.24 -21.38
C ILE A 267 2.36 -8.40 -21.67
N LEU A 268 2.85 -9.62 -21.44
CA LEU A 268 4.20 -10.03 -21.78
C LEU A 268 4.22 -10.42 -23.26
N SER A 269 4.66 -9.50 -24.12
CA SER A 269 4.81 -9.80 -25.54
C SER A 269 6.12 -10.54 -25.77
N GLU A 270 5.99 -11.77 -26.29
CA GLU A 270 7.08 -12.68 -26.59
C GLU A 270 7.06 -12.99 -28.09
N PRO A 271 8.22 -13.07 -28.77
CA PRO A 271 8.27 -13.33 -30.22
C PRO A 271 7.53 -14.59 -30.65
N ASP A 272 7.58 -15.63 -29.81
CA ASP A 272 7.04 -16.96 -30.13
C ASP A 272 5.50 -16.99 -30.23
N HIS A 273 4.82 -15.97 -29.70
CA HIS A 273 3.36 -15.90 -29.65
C HIS A 273 2.78 -14.66 -30.36
N ALA A 274 3.56 -14.04 -31.26
CA ALA A 274 3.18 -12.83 -31.99
C ALA A 274 1.82 -12.96 -32.73
N ASP A 275 1.50 -14.16 -33.24
CA ASP A 275 0.25 -14.44 -33.95
C ASP A 275 -1.01 -14.25 -33.09
N HIS A 276 -0.88 -14.35 -31.75
CA HIS A 276 -1.99 -14.19 -30.82
C HIS A 276 -2.17 -12.75 -30.30
N GLU A 277 -1.25 -11.84 -30.58
CA GLU A 277 -1.29 -10.48 -30.03
C GLU A 277 -2.41 -9.62 -30.61
N THR A 278 -2.61 -9.66 -31.93
CA THR A 278 -3.71 -8.91 -32.56
C THR A 278 -5.08 -9.44 -32.13
N PRO A 279 -5.34 -10.78 -32.12
CA PRO A 279 -6.54 -11.34 -31.51
C PRO A 279 -6.74 -10.94 -30.05
N LEU A 280 -5.67 -10.90 -29.25
CA LEU A 280 -5.74 -10.48 -27.85
C LEU A 280 -6.12 -9.01 -27.72
N SER A 281 -5.50 -8.11 -28.47
CA SER A 281 -5.86 -6.69 -28.47
C SER A 281 -7.34 -6.49 -28.86
N HIS A 282 -7.84 -7.26 -29.82
CA HIS A 282 -9.26 -7.26 -30.19
C HIS A 282 -10.15 -7.72 -29.04
N LEU A 283 -9.82 -8.83 -28.37
CA LEU A 283 -10.56 -9.33 -27.22
C LEU A 283 -10.60 -8.31 -26.07
N LEU A 284 -9.48 -7.65 -25.80
CA LEU A 284 -9.40 -6.61 -24.77
C LEU A 284 -10.26 -5.40 -25.13
N THR A 285 -10.31 -5.02 -26.41
CA THR A 285 -11.20 -3.95 -26.88
C THR A 285 -12.67 -4.32 -26.70
N LEU A 286 -13.06 -5.55 -27.07
CA LEU A 286 -14.43 -6.05 -26.90
C LEU A 286 -14.84 -6.12 -25.43
N THR A 287 -13.90 -6.42 -24.54
CA THR A 287 -14.11 -6.41 -23.10
C THR A 287 -13.89 -5.02 -22.49
N GLY A 288 -13.55 -3.99 -23.25
CA GLY A 288 -13.25 -2.62 -22.80
C GLY A 288 -12.08 -2.53 -21.80
N VAL A 289 -11.16 -3.49 -21.84
CA VAL A 289 -9.98 -3.52 -20.97
C VAL A 289 -8.84 -2.79 -21.66
N ARG A 290 -8.21 -1.87 -20.94
CA ARG A 290 -6.98 -1.21 -21.35
C ARG A 290 -5.82 -1.84 -20.57
N ALA A 291 -4.75 -2.17 -21.27
CA ALA A 291 -3.63 -2.93 -20.74
C ALA A 291 -2.30 -2.21 -20.99
N THR A 292 -1.28 -2.64 -20.26
CA THR A 292 0.12 -2.22 -20.42
C THR A 292 0.89 -3.29 -21.17
N TRP A 293 1.17 -3.06 -22.45
CA TRP A 293 1.91 -3.99 -23.30
C TRP A 293 3.41 -3.83 -23.04
N CYS A 294 4.01 -4.80 -22.36
CA CYS A 294 5.43 -4.83 -22.08
C CYS A 294 6.16 -5.47 -23.27
N LEU A 295 6.81 -4.63 -24.06
CA LEU A 295 7.37 -4.97 -25.37
C LEU A 295 8.89 -4.91 -25.34
N SER A 296 9.54 -5.89 -25.98
CA SER A 296 10.97 -5.80 -26.31
C SER A 296 11.16 -5.00 -27.60
N GLU A 297 12.40 -4.62 -27.94
CA GLU A 297 12.67 -3.83 -29.14
C GLU A 297 12.18 -4.50 -30.45
N ALA A 298 11.54 -3.70 -31.31
CA ALA A 298 11.39 -3.84 -32.77
C ALA A 298 10.99 -5.21 -33.38
N ILE A 299 10.19 -6.01 -32.69
CA ILE A 299 9.69 -7.28 -33.26
C ILE A 299 8.43 -7.12 -34.13
N HIS A 300 7.70 -6.00 -34.02
CA HIS A 300 6.38 -5.84 -34.67
C HIS A 300 6.34 -4.78 -35.76
N ASN A 301 5.38 -4.93 -36.68
CA ASN A 301 5.07 -3.92 -37.70
C ASN A 301 4.62 -2.61 -37.03
N PRO A 302 5.05 -1.41 -37.50
CA PRO A 302 4.61 -0.12 -36.95
C PRO A 302 3.09 0.08 -36.84
N ASN A 303 2.29 -0.60 -37.67
CA ASN A 303 0.82 -0.58 -37.56
C ASN A 303 0.32 -1.16 -36.23
N PHE A 304 0.98 -2.18 -35.69
CA PHE A 304 0.61 -2.81 -34.44
C PHE A 304 0.67 -1.79 -33.28
N TYR A 305 1.81 -1.11 -33.13
CA TYR A 305 1.98 -0.09 -32.08
C TYR A 305 0.98 1.06 -32.23
N ARG A 306 0.71 1.52 -33.45
CA ARG A 306 -0.32 2.54 -33.70
C ARG A 306 -1.71 2.08 -33.29
N ASP A 307 -2.04 0.81 -33.53
CA ASP A 307 -3.34 0.25 -33.14
C ASP A 307 -3.47 0.14 -31.62
N LEU A 308 -2.40 -0.26 -30.91
CA LEU A 308 -2.37 -0.25 -29.44
C LEU A 308 -2.66 1.15 -28.88
N VAL A 309 -1.96 2.16 -29.39
CA VAL A 309 -2.15 3.56 -28.95
C VAL A 309 -3.56 4.06 -29.27
N LYS A 310 -4.08 3.74 -30.46
CA LYS A 310 -5.45 4.13 -30.86
C LYS A 310 -6.52 3.53 -29.95
N ARG A 311 -6.26 2.36 -29.37
CA ARG A 311 -7.13 1.66 -28.42
C ARG A 311 -6.85 2.02 -26.95
N GLU A 312 -6.05 3.06 -26.72
CA GLU A 312 -5.71 3.56 -25.39
C GLU A 312 -4.96 2.53 -24.52
N HIS A 313 -4.24 1.61 -25.15
CA HIS A 313 -3.29 0.77 -24.43
C HIS A 313 -2.02 1.55 -24.11
N GLU A 314 -1.39 1.23 -22.98
CA GLU A 314 -0.05 1.73 -22.63
C GLU A 314 1.01 0.83 -23.27
N ILE A 315 2.09 1.44 -23.77
CA ILE A 315 3.30 0.74 -24.20
C ILE A 315 4.33 0.87 -23.08
N GLY A 316 4.69 -0.26 -22.47
CA GLY A 316 5.77 -0.40 -21.50
C GLY A 316 6.96 -1.15 -22.10
N VAL A 317 8.13 -1.03 -21.46
CA VAL A 317 9.32 -1.78 -21.85
C VAL A 317 9.36 -3.13 -21.12
N ARG A 318 9.52 -4.22 -21.88
CA ARG A 318 9.97 -5.51 -21.34
C ARG A 318 11.49 -5.44 -21.23
N PHE A 319 11.99 -5.08 -20.05
CA PHE A 319 13.43 -4.93 -19.85
C PHE A 319 14.10 -6.30 -19.82
N GLN A 320 15.06 -6.50 -20.71
CA GLN A 320 15.88 -7.71 -20.72
C GLN A 320 17.25 -7.42 -20.07
N PRO A 321 17.56 -8.01 -18.90
CA PRO A 321 18.88 -7.88 -18.27
C PRO A 321 20.00 -8.42 -19.16
N ASP A 322 21.20 -7.83 -19.06
CA ASP A 322 22.40 -8.41 -19.68
C ASP A 322 22.86 -9.63 -18.88
N ALA A 323 23.36 -10.68 -19.55
CA ALA A 323 23.77 -11.92 -18.90
C ALA A 323 24.84 -11.72 -17.80
N GLU A 324 25.76 -10.78 -18.01
CA GLU A 324 26.83 -10.48 -17.05
C GLU A 324 26.44 -9.45 -15.99
N HIS A 325 25.47 -8.58 -16.28
CA HIS A 325 25.10 -7.44 -15.44
C HIS A 325 23.59 -7.22 -15.44
N PHE A 326 22.96 -7.35 -14.26
CA PHE A 326 21.52 -7.22 -14.14
C PHE A 326 20.96 -5.92 -14.74
N CYS A 327 21.53 -4.77 -14.38
CA CYS A 327 21.12 -3.50 -14.95
C CYS A 327 22.24 -2.45 -14.85
N ARG A 328 22.44 -1.71 -15.94
CA ARG A 328 23.27 -0.50 -16.02
C ARG A 328 22.39 0.66 -16.50
N ALA A 329 22.72 1.89 -16.11
CA ALA A 329 22.00 3.08 -16.53
C ALA A 329 21.83 3.16 -18.06
N SER A 330 22.91 2.87 -18.81
CA SER A 330 22.90 2.88 -20.27
C SER A 330 22.04 1.77 -20.89
N THR A 331 21.96 0.59 -20.27
CA THR A 331 21.21 -0.55 -20.81
C THR A 331 19.72 -0.28 -20.74
N LEU A 332 19.20 0.12 -19.57
CA LEU A 332 17.78 0.42 -19.42
C LEU A 332 17.35 1.64 -20.24
N GLN A 333 18.14 2.72 -20.18
CA GLN A 333 17.86 3.92 -20.98
C GLN A 333 17.87 3.61 -22.48
N GLY A 334 18.83 2.79 -22.95
CA GLY A 334 18.92 2.37 -24.34
C GLY A 334 17.67 1.63 -24.81
N GLN A 335 17.21 0.61 -24.05
CA GLN A 335 16.00 -0.14 -24.38
C GLN A 335 14.75 0.75 -24.38
N VAL A 336 14.63 1.67 -23.42
CA VAL A 336 13.54 2.66 -23.37
C VAL A 336 13.58 3.59 -24.59
N ASP A 337 14.75 4.16 -24.91
CA ASP A 337 14.90 5.10 -26.02
C ASP A 337 14.65 4.42 -27.37
N ASN A 338 15.12 3.19 -27.55
CA ASN A 338 14.89 2.39 -28.75
C ASN A 338 13.40 2.09 -28.91
N LEU A 339 12.74 1.55 -27.88
CA LEU A 339 11.30 1.27 -27.93
C LEU A 339 10.50 2.53 -28.23
N ARG A 340 10.83 3.66 -27.60
CA ARG A 340 10.18 4.96 -27.87
C ARG A 340 10.34 5.38 -29.33
N ARG A 341 11.53 5.22 -29.91
CA ARG A 341 11.79 5.55 -31.33
C ARG A 341 10.98 4.69 -32.29
N PHE A 342 10.88 3.39 -32.05
CA PHE A 342 10.17 2.46 -32.94
C PHE A 342 8.65 2.59 -32.85
N THR A 343 8.12 2.81 -31.66
CA THR A 343 6.67 2.93 -31.42
C THR A 343 6.13 4.32 -31.76
N GLY A 344 6.99 5.35 -31.73
CA GLY A 344 6.62 6.73 -31.98
C GLY A 344 5.83 7.39 -30.85
N VAL A 345 5.73 6.74 -29.69
CA VAL A 345 5.06 7.32 -28.51
C VAL A 345 5.91 8.40 -27.86
N ARG A 346 5.26 9.32 -27.16
CA ARG A 346 5.95 10.43 -26.49
C ARG A 346 6.81 9.99 -25.31
N ALA A 347 6.37 8.97 -24.59
CA ALA A 347 7.03 8.45 -23.39
C ALA A 347 6.74 6.96 -23.20
N ILE A 348 7.71 6.24 -22.67
CA ILE A 348 7.53 4.91 -22.10
C ILE A 348 7.51 5.09 -20.59
N THR A 349 6.46 4.64 -19.93
CA THR A 349 6.21 4.95 -18.51
C THR A 349 6.19 3.74 -17.60
N ALA A 350 6.12 2.53 -18.16
CA ALA A 350 6.15 1.29 -17.40
C ALA A 350 7.32 0.40 -17.81
N VAL A 351 7.85 -0.34 -16.84
CA VAL A 351 8.83 -1.41 -17.05
C VAL A 351 8.35 -2.70 -16.39
N GLN A 352 8.53 -3.81 -17.08
CA GLN A 352 8.49 -5.14 -16.50
C GLN A 352 9.78 -5.86 -16.86
N VAL A 353 10.51 -6.38 -15.88
CA VAL A 353 11.72 -7.17 -16.13
C VAL A 353 11.32 -8.54 -16.69
N ALA A 354 11.96 -8.95 -17.78
CA ALA A 354 11.76 -10.24 -18.42
C ALA A 354 11.88 -11.38 -17.40
N ASP A 355 10.88 -12.27 -17.41
CA ASP A 355 10.81 -13.47 -16.55
C ASP A 355 10.93 -13.17 -15.06
N LEU A 356 10.63 -11.92 -14.69
CA LEU A 356 10.82 -11.38 -13.34
C LEU A 356 12.23 -11.65 -12.78
N ILE A 357 13.23 -11.74 -13.65
CA ILE A 357 14.62 -11.89 -13.23
C ILE A 357 14.99 -10.68 -12.37
N TRP A 358 15.67 -10.91 -11.25
CA TRP A 358 16.02 -9.82 -10.34
C TRP A 358 17.34 -10.03 -9.64
N ARG A 359 18.16 -8.98 -9.56
CA ARG A 359 19.37 -8.96 -8.73
C ARG A 359 19.52 -7.63 -8.01
N GLY A 360 20.21 -7.66 -6.88
CA GLY A 360 20.42 -6.49 -6.04
C GLY A 360 19.15 -6.10 -5.30
N TRP A 361 19.02 -4.82 -4.95
CA TRP A 361 17.98 -4.36 -4.03
C TRP A 361 17.24 -3.12 -4.50
N HIS A 362 17.97 -2.02 -4.73
CA HIS A 362 17.39 -0.69 -4.95
C HIS A 362 17.97 0.02 -6.18
N GLU A 363 19.05 -0.52 -6.73
CA GLU A 363 19.84 0.06 -7.82
C GLU A 363 19.02 0.16 -9.10
N PHE A 364 18.16 -0.84 -9.37
CA PHE A 364 17.26 -0.82 -10.51
C PHE A 364 16.34 0.40 -10.51
N TYR A 365 15.78 0.77 -9.35
CA TYR A 365 14.86 1.91 -9.25
C TYR A 365 15.57 3.24 -9.55
N HIS A 366 16.86 3.36 -9.23
CA HIS A 366 17.64 4.53 -9.62
C HIS A 366 17.74 4.66 -11.15
N TYR A 367 18.03 3.56 -11.84
CA TYR A 367 18.07 3.55 -13.31
C TYR A 367 16.69 3.79 -13.93
N ALA A 368 15.64 3.23 -13.33
CA ALA A 368 14.28 3.41 -13.82
C ALA A 368 13.79 4.87 -13.66
N GLU A 369 14.08 5.52 -12.53
CA GLU A 369 13.80 6.94 -12.30
C GLU A 369 14.54 7.81 -13.33
N ASN A 370 15.83 7.55 -13.57
CA ASN A 370 16.62 8.27 -14.59
C ASN A 370 16.06 8.09 -16.00
N ALA A 371 15.51 6.91 -16.31
CA ALA A 371 14.83 6.60 -17.56
C ALA A 371 13.40 7.18 -17.66
N GLN A 372 12.98 7.97 -16.66
CA GLN A 372 11.67 8.62 -16.60
C GLN A 372 10.48 7.65 -16.57
N LEU A 373 10.71 6.43 -16.08
CA LEU A 373 9.65 5.46 -15.86
C LEU A 373 8.84 5.86 -14.62
N LEU A 374 7.52 5.70 -14.70
CA LEU A 374 6.57 6.02 -13.63
C LEU A 374 6.16 4.79 -12.83
N SER A 375 6.27 3.60 -13.41
CA SER A 375 5.86 2.36 -12.77
C SER A 375 6.77 1.17 -13.07
N ASP A 376 7.03 0.38 -12.04
CA ASP A 376 7.61 -0.96 -12.13
C ASP A 376 6.54 -2.02 -11.88
N LEU A 377 6.50 -3.01 -12.78
CA LEU A 377 5.53 -4.09 -12.85
C LEU A 377 6.14 -5.47 -12.56
N SER A 378 7.37 -5.51 -12.03
CA SER A 378 8.16 -6.75 -11.95
C SER A 378 8.02 -7.46 -10.60
N ARG A 379 7.67 -6.71 -9.55
CA ARG A 379 7.77 -7.16 -8.16
C ARG A 379 6.59 -8.06 -7.78
N GLY A 380 6.78 -9.37 -7.85
CA GLY A 380 5.76 -10.38 -7.53
C GLY A 380 6.33 -11.80 -7.43
N GLY A 381 5.45 -12.80 -7.54
CA GLY A 381 5.85 -14.20 -7.63
C GLY A 381 6.00 -14.63 -9.08
N TYR A 382 7.12 -15.28 -9.42
CA TYR A 382 7.34 -15.94 -10.71
C TYR A 382 6.61 -17.28 -10.75
N HIS A 383 6.69 -18.07 -9.68
CA HIS A 383 6.00 -19.36 -9.58
C HIS A 383 4.58 -19.21 -9.02
N PRO A 384 3.63 -20.13 -9.36
CA PRO A 384 2.28 -20.13 -8.77
C PRO A 384 2.26 -20.20 -7.24
N GLN A 385 3.24 -20.86 -6.64
CA GLN A 385 3.43 -21.01 -5.20
C GLN A 385 3.80 -19.68 -4.52
N ALA A 386 4.39 -18.76 -5.28
CA ALA A 386 4.78 -17.43 -4.84
C ALA A 386 3.76 -16.34 -5.21
N SER A 387 2.67 -16.71 -5.91
CA SER A 387 1.64 -15.74 -6.32
C SER A 387 0.95 -15.11 -5.10
N GLY A 388 0.26 -14.00 -5.34
CA GLY A 388 -0.44 -13.24 -4.32
C GLY A 388 0.42 -12.07 -3.86
N PHE A 389 0.82 -12.09 -2.59
CA PHE A 389 1.48 -10.97 -1.94
C PHE A 389 2.83 -11.37 -1.32
N PRO A 390 3.80 -11.89 -2.09
CA PRO A 390 5.12 -12.26 -1.55
C PRO A 390 5.89 -11.04 -0.98
N LEU A 391 5.52 -9.83 -1.40
CA LEU A 391 6.01 -8.55 -0.85
C LEU A 391 4.93 -7.86 0.01
N GLY A 392 3.97 -8.65 0.50
CA GLY A 392 2.95 -8.30 1.49
C GLY A 392 1.95 -7.23 1.09
N SER A 393 1.87 -6.81 -0.18
CA SER A 393 1.04 -5.67 -0.55
C SER A 393 0.37 -5.84 -1.92
N ALA A 394 -0.89 -5.44 -1.98
CA ALA A 394 -1.67 -5.14 -3.17
C ALA A 394 -1.61 -3.64 -3.53
N HIS A 395 -1.20 -2.78 -2.60
CA HIS A 395 -1.12 -1.34 -2.81
C HIS A 395 0.19 -0.95 -3.51
N PRO A 396 0.13 -0.09 -4.54
CA PRO A 396 1.34 0.51 -5.08
C PRO A 396 2.09 1.28 -3.99
N PHE A 397 3.41 1.22 -4.05
CA PHE A 397 4.28 1.93 -3.13
C PHE A 397 5.47 2.52 -3.86
N ARG A 398 6.05 3.57 -3.28
CA ARG A 398 7.30 4.14 -3.79
C ARG A 398 8.47 3.47 -3.08
N PRO A 399 9.39 2.81 -3.81
CA PRO A 399 10.58 2.27 -3.21
C PRO A 399 11.40 3.39 -2.56
N PHE A 400 11.96 3.14 -1.37
CA PHE A 400 12.78 4.16 -0.72
C PHE A 400 14.15 4.26 -1.41
N ASN A 401 14.75 5.45 -1.35
CA ASN A 401 16.11 5.67 -1.79
C ASN A 401 17.05 5.63 -0.58
N PRO A 402 17.93 4.62 -0.43
CA PRO A 402 18.84 4.56 0.73
C PRO A 402 19.87 5.70 0.74
N GLN A 403 20.19 6.28 -0.41
CA GLN A 403 21.10 7.44 -0.52
C GLN A 403 20.39 8.75 -0.16
N ARG A 404 19.08 8.81 -0.38
CA ARG A 404 18.22 9.95 -0.04
C ARG A 404 16.99 9.46 0.72
N PRO A 405 17.14 9.04 2.00
CA PRO A 405 16.04 8.40 2.74
C PRO A 405 14.75 9.22 2.74
N HIS A 406 14.83 10.56 2.75
CA HIS A 406 13.68 11.47 2.77
C HIS A 406 12.98 11.66 1.41
N GLU A 407 13.57 11.15 0.33
CA GLU A 407 13.08 11.25 -1.04
C GLU A 407 12.96 9.84 -1.63
N PRO A 408 11.83 9.13 -1.44
CA PRO A 408 11.62 7.88 -2.14
C PRO A 408 11.65 8.10 -3.65
N TYR A 409 11.96 7.06 -4.41
CA TYR A 409 12.00 7.16 -5.86
C TYR A 409 10.65 7.65 -6.42
N ALA A 410 10.70 8.47 -7.47
CA ALA A 410 9.57 9.10 -8.13
C ALA A 410 8.82 8.16 -9.09
N LEU A 411 8.85 6.86 -8.81
CA LEU A 411 8.12 5.80 -9.52
C LEU A 411 7.36 4.94 -8.50
N PHE A 412 6.28 4.30 -8.95
CA PHE A 412 5.53 3.35 -8.15
C PHE A 412 5.87 1.91 -8.55
N THR A 413 6.22 1.07 -7.59
CA THR A 413 6.10 -0.37 -7.77
C THR A 413 4.61 -0.72 -7.66
N ILE A 414 4.04 -1.34 -8.68
CA ILE A 414 2.70 -1.93 -8.66
C ILE A 414 2.88 -3.44 -8.47
N PRO A 415 2.67 -3.96 -7.25
CA PRO A 415 2.95 -5.36 -6.94
C PRO A 415 2.21 -6.31 -7.90
N LEU A 416 2.92 -7.28 -8.47
CA LEU A 416 2.36 -8.27 -9.36
C LEU A 416 1.76 -9.42 -8.56
N ILE A 417 0.45 -9.62 -8.72
CA ILE A 417 -0.34 -10.59 -7.95
C ILE A 417 -0.30 -11.97 -8.58
N ALA A 418 -0.34 -12.05 -9.91
CA ALA A 418 -0.26 -13.31 -10.63
C ALA A 418 0.53 -13.12 -11.94
N TYR A 419 1.73 -13.69 -11.99
CA TYR A 419 2.49 -13.82 -13.23
C TYR A 419 1.93 -14.98 -14.07
N ARG A 420 1.79 -14.75 -15.38
CA ARG A 420 1.16 -15.70 -16.32
C ARG A 420 -0.17 -16.25 -15.80
N ALA A 421 -1.06 -15.33 -15.41
CA ALA A 421 -2.39 -15.66 -14.95
C ALA A 421 -3.15 -16.49 -16.00
N ILE A 422 -3.94 -17.46 -15.53
CA ILE A 422 -4.69 -18.46 -16.32
C ILE A 422 -3.81 -19.56 -16.93
N GLU A 423 -2.57 -19.26 -17.29
CA GLU A 423 -1.62 -20.22 -17.86
C GLU A 423 -0.90 -21.02 -16.77
N TRP A 424 -0.34 -20.33 -15.78
CA TRP A 424 0.37 -20.92 -14.64
C TRP A 424 -0.43 -20.78 -13.35
N VAL A 425 -0.89 -19.58 -13.06
CA VAL A 425 -1.79 -19.32 -11.93
C VAL A 425 -3.22 -19.61 -12.37
N GLY A 426 -3.78 -20.73 -11.92
CA GLY A 426 -5.12 -21.16 -12.30
C GLY A 426 -6.21 -20.15 -11.93
N ALA A 427 -7.34 -20.20 -12.66
CA ALA A 427 -8.43 -19.22 -12.48
C ALA A 427 -8.99 -19.18 -11.05
N ALA A 428 -9.09 -20.32 -10.36
CA ALA A 428 -9.54 -20.38 -8.97
C ALA A 428 -8.62 -19.59 -8.03
N GLN A 429 -7.30 -19.79 -8.16
CA GLN A 429 -6.30 -19.06 -7.40
C GLN A 429 -6.31 -17.56 -7.72
N ALA A 430 -6.38 -17.20 -9.01
CA ALA A 430 -6.47 -15.82 -9.45
C ALA A 430 -7.71 -15.09 -8.89
N ASN A 431 -8.86 -15.78 -8.81
CA ASN A 431 -10.09 -15.24 -8.22
C ASN A 431 -9.97 -15.05 -6.70
N THR A 432 -9.41 -16.02 -5.97
CA THR A 432 -9.17 -15.86 -4.52
C THR A 432 -8.29 -14.64 -4.24
N LEU A 433 -7.26 -14.42 -5.05
CA LEU A 433 -6.37 -13.28 -4.91
C LEU A 433 -7.07 -11.94 -5.24
N LEU A 434 -7.93 -11.91 -6.25
CA LEU A 434 -8.76 -10.74 -6.56
C LEU A 434 -9.65 -10.37 -5.36
N ASP A 435 -10.27 -11.35 -4.70
CA ASP A 435 -11.13 -11.10 -3.53
C ASP A 435 -10.33 -10.43 -2.39
N GLN A 436 -9.07 -10.85 -2.18
CA GLN A 436 -8.19 -10.23 -1.18
C GLN A 436 -7.76 -8.80 -1.57
N VAL A 437 -7.50 -8.55 -2.85
CA VAL A 437 -7.21 -7.20 -3.33
C VAL A 437 -8.41 -6.27 -3.13
N VAL A 438 -9.63 -6.72 -3.41
CA VAL A 438 -10.85 -5.94 -3.20
C VAL A 438 -11.06 -5.67 -1.72
N LYS A 439 -10.88 -6.69 -0.86
CA LYS A 439 -11.01 -6.56 0.60
C LYS A 439 -10.03 -5.53 1.19
N THR A 440 -8.83 -5.43 0.62
CA THR A 440 -7.78 -4.52 1.11
C THR A 440 -7.69 -3.21 0.32
N HIS A 441 -8.59 -2.98 -0.62
CA HIS A 441 -8.62 -1.79 -1.47
C HIS A 441 -7.35 -1.54 -2.29
N GLY A 442 -6.73 -2.60 -2.79
CA GLY A 442 -5.47 -2.56 -3.52
C GLY A 442 -5.61 -2.44 -5.04
N VAL A 443 -4.53 -2.78 -5.74
CA VAL A 443 -4.47 -2.91 -7.21
C VAL A 443 -4.33 -4.38 -7.58
N TYR A 444 -5.27 -4.88 -8.40
CA TYR A 444 -5.23 -6.24 -8.91
C TYR A 444 -4.40 -6.26 -10.18
N HIS A 445 -3.08 -6.41 -10.03
CA HIS A 445 -2.16 -6.48 -11.15
C HIS A 445 -1.86 -7.93 -11.52
N ILE A 446 -2.19 -8.30 -12.76
CA ILE A 446 -1.88 -9.60 -13.34
C ILE A 446 -1.12 -9.44 -14.65
N THR A 447 -0.24 -10.40 -14.95
CA THR A 447 0.44 -10.51 -16.24
C THR A 447 -0.08 -11.72 -17.00
N ILE A 448 -0.33 -11.57 -18.29
CA ILE A 448 -0.64 -12.66 -19.21
C ILE A 448 0.32 -12.67 -20.40
N SER A 449 0.57 -13.83 -21.01
CA SER A 449 1.18 -13.93 -22.34
C SER A 449 0.08 -14.07 -23.40
N PRO A 450 0.30 -13.62 -24.65
CA PRO A 450 -0.61 -13.91 -25.78
C PRO A 450 -0.93 -15.40 -25.96
N ALA A 451 -0.06 -16.30 -25.49
CA ALA A 451 -0.30 -17.74 -25.48
C ALA A 451 -1.57 -18.19 -24.74
N VAL A 452 -2.13 -17.36 -23.85
CA VAL A 452 -3.44 -17.65 -23.22
C VAL A 452 -4.56 -17.89 -24.24
N LEU A 453 -4.41 -17.40 -25.48
CA LEU A 453 -5.37 -17.62 -26.56
C LEU A 453 -5.11 -18.90 -27.38
N ALA A 454 -4.02 -19.62 -27.14
CA ALA A 454 -3.77 -20.91 -27.76
C ALA A 454 -4.78 -21.98 -27.30
N SER A 455 -5.44 -21.75 -26.14
CA SER A 455 -6.47 -22.61 -25.58
C SER A 455 -7.78 -21.85 -25.41
N GLN A 456 -8.87 -22.37 -26.00
CA GLN A 456 -10.20 -21.79 -25.82
C GLN A 456 -10.64 -21.77 -24.35
N VAL A 457 -10.27 -22.80 -23.58
CA VAL A 457 -10.59 -22.90 -22.14
C VAL A 457 -9.90 -21.77 -21.36
N GLN A 458 -8.64 -21.47 -21.69
CA GLN A 458 -7.89 -20.38 -21.07
C GLN A 458 -8.42 -19.01 -21.51
N ALA A 459 -8.72 -18.82 -22.79
CA ALA A 459 -9.35 -17.59 -23.28
C ALA A 459 -10.69 -17.30 -22.58
N ASP A 460 -11.55 -18.31 -22.41
CA ASP A 460 -12.81 -18.19 -21.69
C ASP A 460 -12.60 -17.88 -20.19
N ALA A 461 -11.60 -18.50 -19.57
CA ALA A 461 -11.24 -18.25 -18.18
C ALA A 461 -10.71 -16.81 -17.98
N LEU A 462 -9.91 -16.30 -18.91
CA LEU A 462 -9.46 -14.92 -18.92
C LEU A 462 -10.65 -13.96 -19.01
N MET A 463 -11.56 -14.16 -19.97
CA MET A 463 -12.76 -13.30 -20.10
C MET A 463 -13.60 -13.29 -18.83
N ARG A 464 -13.77 -14.44 -18.17
CA ARG A 464 -14.48 -14.53 -16.88
C ARG A 464 -13.75 -13.77 -15.77
N LEU A 465 -12.43 -13.86 -15.71
CA LEU A 465 -11.63 -13.12 -14.72
C LEU A 465 -11.72 -11.60 -14.94
N LEU A 466 -11.59 -11.14 -16.19
CA LEU A 466 -11.74 -9.73 -16.55
C LEU A 466 -13.14 -9.20 -16.18
N GLY A 467 -14.18 -9.99 -16.44
CA GLY A 467 -15.56 -9.68 -16.09
C GLY A 467 -15.82 -9.65 -14.58
N ARG A 468 -15.29 -10.61 -13.82
CA ARG A 468 -15.40 -10.66 -12.35
C ARG A 468 -14.76 -9.43 -11.71
N SER A 469 -13.59 -9.03 -12.18
CA SER A 469 -12.91 -7.83 -11.67
C SER A 469 -13.78 -6.58 -11.81
N ARG A 470 -14.41 -6.39 -12.97
CA ARG A 470 -15.39 -5.31 -13.18
C ARG A 470 -16.63 -5.44 -12.32
N HIS A 471 -17.13 -6.66 -12.10
CA HIS A 471 -18.29 -6.89 -11.24
C HIS A 471 -18.03 -6.41 -9.81
N TYR A 472 -16.79 -6.51 -9.32
CA TYR A 472 -16.38 -5.92 -8.05
C TYR A 472 -16.15 -4.39 -8.09
N GLY A 473 -16.45 -3.71 -9.20
CA GLY A 473 -16.16 -2.29 -9.34
C GLY A 473 -14.68 -1.97 -9.51
N SER A 474 -13.84 -2.98 -9.75
CA SER A 474 -12.41 -2.81 -10.01
C SER A 474 -12.19 -2.47 -11.49
N GLU A 475 -12.03 -1.18 -11.77
CA GLU A 475 -11.84 -0.68 -13.13
C GLU A 475 -10.46 -1.06 -13.67
N TRP A 476 -10.42 -1.56 -14.91
CA TRP A 476 -9.18 -1.84 -15.62
C TRP A 476 -8.51 -0.54 -16.11
N ARG A 477 -7.32 -0.29 -15.59
CA ARG A 477 -6.50 0.89 -15.86
C ARG A 477 -5.10 0.46 -16.31
N THR A 478 -4.47 1.33 -17.09
CA THR A 478 -3.05 1.19 -17.43
C THR A 478 -2.18 1.51 -16.20
N ALA A 479 -0.94 1.06 -16.20
CA ALA A 479 -0.01 1.33 -15.10
C ALA A 479 0.28 2.84 -14.97
N GLN A 480 0.39 3.54 -16.11
CA GLN A 480 0.55 4.99 -16.19
C GLN A 480 -0.59 5.73 -15.50
N GLU A 481 -1.84 5.32 -15.71
CA GLU A 481 -3.01 5.96 -15.09
C GLU A 481 -3.02 5.79 -13.59
N VAL A 482 -2.68 4.58 -13.09
CA VAL A 482 -2.57 4.31 -11.65
C VAL A 482 -1.47 5.16 -11.04
N ALA A 483 -0.26 5.14 -11.61
CA ALA A 483 0.88 5.92 -11.11
C ALA A 483 0.61 7.44 -11.14
N THR A 484 -0.03 7.92 -12.22
CA THR A 484 -0.41 9.33 -12.37
C THR A 484 -1.46 9.75 -11.35
N TRP A 485 -2.49 8.94 -11.14
CA TRP A 485 -3.56 9.21 -10.17
C TRP A 485 -3.02 9.26 -8.75
N LEU A 486 -2.26 8.24 -8.34
CA LEU A 486 -1.66 8.18 -7.00
C LEU A 486 -0.66 9.31 -6.78
N GLY A 487 0.14 9.63 -7.81
CA GLY A 487 1.05 10.77 -7.79
C GLY A 487 0.32 12.11 -7.61
N ALA A 488 -0.80 12.32 -8.30
CA ALA A 488 -1.61 13.53 -8.13
C ALA A 488 -2.24 13.60 -6.73
N ARG A 489 -2.82 12.49 -6.26
CA ARG A 489 -3.47 12.36 -4.96
C ARG A 489 -2.53 12.68 -3.80
N LEU A 490 -1.31 12.14 -3.79
CA LEU A 490 -0.29 12.40 -2.77
C LEU A 490 0.17 13.86 -2.73
N ASN A 491 -0.07 14.64 -3.80
CA ASN A 491 0.33 16.04 -3.93
C ASN A 491 -0.84 17.02 -3.74
N ILE A 492 -2.03 16.55 -3.35
CA ILE A 492 -3.13 17.44 -2.98
C ILE A 492 -2.71 18.23 -1.73
N ARG A 493 -2.81 19.55 -1.84
CA ARG A 493 -2.67 20.44 -0.69
C ARG A 493 -4.05 20.66 -0.09
N TYR A 494 -4.13 20.68 1.24
CA TYR A 494 -5.37 20.92 1.94
C TYR A 494 -5.22 21.98 3.02
N LYS A 495 -6.35 22.59 3.37
CA LYS A 495 -6.53 23.38 4.59
C LYS A 495 -7.78 22.87 5.28
N LEU A 496 -7.63 22.45 6.53
CA LEU A 496 -8.73 22.00 7.37
C LEU A 496 -8.98 23.02 8.46
N SER A 497 -10.23 23.43 8.63
CA SER A 497 -10.69 24.24 9.76
C SER A 497 -11.94 23.62 10.33
N SER A 498 -11.97 23.43 11.65
CA SER A 498 -13.12 22.89 12.36
C SER A 498 -13.66 23.93 13.33
N MET A 499 -14.98 24.04 13.36
CA MET A 499 -15.76 24.74 14.37
C MET A 499 -16.78 23.74 14.94
N PRO A 500 -17.34 23.96 16.14
CA PRO A 500 -18.38 23.08 16.67
C PRO A 500 -19.52 22.88 15.66
N GLY A 501 -19.80 21.62 15.29
CA GLY A 501 -20.83 21.25 14.32
C GLY A 501 -20.55 21.59 12.85
N GLN A 502 -19.37 22.14 12.52
CA GLN A 502 -19.01 22.52 11.16
C GLN A 502 -17.53 22.27 10.83
N MET A 503 -17.27 21.66 9.69
CA MET A 503 -15.92 21.48 9.16
C MET A 503 -15.80 22.13 7.77
N GLU A 504 -14.72 22.85 7.52
CA GLU A 504 -14.40 23.41 6.21
C GLU A 504 -13.07 22.85 5.72
N LEU A 505 -13.07 22.38 4.47
CA LEU A 505 -11.96 21.75 3.81
C LEU A 505 -11.71 22.43 2.47
N GLY A 506 -10.56 23.09 2.34
CA GLY A 506 -10.07 23.60 1.06
C GLY A 506 -9.09 22.62 0.44
N LEU A 507 -9.33 22.20 -0.80
CA LEU A 507 -8.50 21.24 -1.55
C LEU A 507 -7.90 21.91 -2.79
N LEU A 508 -6.59 21.76 -2.99
CA LEU A 508 -5.87 22.28 -4.14
C LEU A 508 -5.04 21.16 -4.78
N SER A 509 -5.33 20.88 -6.05
CA SER A 509 -4.57 19.92 -6.85
C SER A 509 -3.77 20.61 -7.96
N LEU A 510 -2.57 20.10 -8.25
CA LEU A 510 -1.76 20.53 -9.39
C LEU A 510 -2.15 19.87 -10.71
N ARG A 511 -3.11 18.95 -10.69
CA ARG A 511 -3.66 18.24 -11.85
C ARG A 511 -5.17 18.12 -11.73
N ALA A 512 -5.87 18.10 -12.85
CA ALA A 512 -7.28 17.77 -12.85
C ALA A 512 -7.48 16.34 -12.32
N MET A 513 -8.42 16.15 -11.39
CA MET A 513 -8.79 14.86 -10.84
C MET A 513 -10.31 14.74 -10.85
N HIS A 514 -10.82 13.89 -11.73
CA HIS A 514 -12.26 13.65 -11.88
C HIS A 514 -12.73 12.57 -10.91
N ARG A 515 -13.92 12.77 -10.32
CA ARG A 515 -14.56 11.86 -9.37
C ARG A 515 -13.64 11.54 -8.19
N PHE A 516 -12.95 12.53 -7.66
CA PHE A 516 -12.14 12.42 -6.47
C PHE A 516 -13.01 12.05 -5.25
N GLY A 517 -12.65 10.96 -4.57
CA GLY A 517 -13.38 10.46 -3.41
C GLY A 517 -12.86 11.06 -2.10
N LEU A 518 -13.77 11.58 -1.28
CA LEU A 518 -13.50 12.02 0.09
C LEU A 518 -14.39 11.23 1.05
N LEU A 519 -13.77 10.69 2.08
CA LEU A 519 -14.45 10.00 3.18
C LEU A 519 -14.38 10.84 4.43
N LEU A 520 -15.48 10.83 5.17
CA LEU A 520 -15.64 11.57 6.41
C LEU A 520 -16.06 10.57 7.47
N PHE A 521 -15.09 10.04 8.21
CA PHE A 521 -15.37 9.06 9.25
C PHE A 521 -15.98 9.77 10.45
N THR A 522 -17.23 9.45 10.72
CA THR A 522 -18.04 10.04 11.78
C THR A 522 -19.27 9.16 12.03
N PRO A 523 -19.73 9.01 13.28
CA PRO A 523 -21.00 8.35 13.56
C PRO A 523 -22.20 9.26 13.25
N LEU A 524 -21.94 10.53 12.94
CA LEU A 524 -22.93 11.57 12.79
C LEU A 524 -23.46 11.65 11.36
N ARG A 525 -24.70 12.14 11.22
CA ARG A 525 -25.23 12.53 9.91
C ARG A 525 -24.84 13.97 9.64
N GLY A 526 -24.60 14.27 8.37
CA GLY A 526 -24.25 15.61 7.95
C GLY A 526 -24.80 15.95 6.59
N ARG A 527 -24.61 17.21 6.20
CA ARG A 527 -24.77 17.68 4.82
C ARG A 527 -23.49 18.36 4.37
N ALA A 528 -23.16 18.21 3.09
CA ALA A 528 -22.00 18.83 2.49
C ALA A 528 -22.42 19.85 1.43
N THR A 529 -21.63 20.92 1.28
CA THR A 529 -21.81 21.93 0.25
C THR A 529 -20.47 22.31 -0.36
N SER A 530 -20.48 22.74 -1.62
CA SER A 530 -19.37 23.42 -2.28
C SER A 530 -19.90 24.71 -2.91
N GLY A 531 -19.53 25.86 -2.35
CA GLY A 531 -20.21 27.12 -2.65
C GLY A 531 -21.68 27.03 -2.24
N GLU A 532 -22.60 27.30 -3.17
CA GLU A 532 -24.05 27.21 -2.95
C GLU A 532 -24.64 25.82 -3.28
N GLN A 533 -23.84 24.93 -3.88
CA GLN A 533 -24.32 23.63 -4.33
C GLN A 533 -24.22 22.60 -3.20
N GLN A 534 -25.33 21.90 -2.92
CA GLN A 534 -25.32 20.74 -2.05
C GLN A 534 -24.61 19.55 -2.73
N ILE A 535 -23.74 18.88 -1.98
CA ILE A 535 -23.06 17.66 -2.40
C ILE A 535 -23.79 16.47 -1.75
N GLU A 536 -24.07 15.45 -2.57
CA GLU A 536 -24.64 14.20 -2.09
C GLU A 536 -23.63 13.47 -1.19
N LEU A 537 -24.11 13.00 -0.04
CA LEU A 537 -23.33 12.20 0.91
C LEU A 537 -23.94 10.80 0.95
N THR A 538 -23.12 9.79 0.69
CA THR A 538 -23.51 8.38 0.77
C THR A 538 -22.99 7.80 2.08
N PRO A 539 -23.86 7.30 2.98
CA PRO A 539 -23.41 6.56 4.16
C PRO A 539 -22.76 5.25 3.74
N GLU A 540 -21.57 4.98 4.27
CA GLU A 540 -20.77 3.78 4.00
C GLU A 540 -20.15 3.26 5.30
N GLU A 541 -19.69 2.00 5.30
CA GLU A 541 -18.86 1.44 6.37
C GLU A 541 -17.55 0.96 5.76
N LEU A 542 -16.44 1.57 6.18
CA LEU A 542 -15.11 1.25 5.69
C LEU A 542 -14.17 1.06 6.86
N TYR A 543 -13.29 0.05 6.79
CA TYR A 543 -12.41 -0.33 7.89
C TYR A 543 -13.13 -0.62 9.22
N GLY A 544 -14.40 -1.02 9.17
CA GLY A 544 -15.24 -1.24 10.35
C GLY A 544 -15.71 0.05 11.04
N TYR A 545 -15.62 1.21 10.36
CA TYR A 545 -16.09 2.50 10.87
C TYR A 545 -17.10 3.14 9.93
N PRO A 546 -18.18 3.74 10.47
CA PRO A 546 -19.13 4.49 9.67
C PRO A 546 -18.47 5.74 9.09
N CYS A 547 -18.80 6.04 7.84
CA CYS A 547 -18.37 7.27 7.18
C CYS A 547 -19.42 7.81 6.21
N LEU A 548 -19.30 9.09 5.91
CA LEU A 548 -20.00 9.74 4.81
C LEU A 548 -19.03 9.88 3.65
N ALA A 549 -19.36 9.25 2.53
CA ALA A 549 -18.57 9.28 1.32
C ALA A 549 -19.15 10.30 0.34
N LEU A 550 -18.27 11.01 -0.37
CA LEU A 550 -18.66 11.91 -1.45
C LEU A 550 -17.66 11.88 -2.60
N THR A 551 -18.14 12.25 -3.78
CA THR A 551 -17.31 12.44 -4.96
C THR A 551 -17.34 13.90 -5.42
N THR A 552 -16.20 14.39 -5.88
CA THR A 552 -16.10 15.74 -6.44
C THR A 552 -15.00 15.83 -7.50
N ASP A 553 -15.03 16.86 -8.33
CA ASP A 553 -13.96 17.12 -9.29
C ASP A 553 -13.00 18.17 -8.73
N LEU A 554 -11.71 17.91 -8.85
CA LEU A 554 -10.65 18.88 -8.56
C LEU A 554 -10.15 19.45 -9.88
N VAL A 555 -10.32 20.76 -10.07
CA VAL A 555 -9.80 21.48 -11.23
C VAL A 555 -8.35 21.90 -10.94
N GLU A 556 -7.48 21.77 -11.94
CA GLU A 556 -6.07 22.13 -11.82
C GLU A 556 -5.91 23.57 -11.28
N LYS A 557 -5.06 23.73 -10.25
CA LYS A 557 -4.67 25.00 -9.64
C LYS A 557 -5.84 25.85 -9.13
N THR A 558 -6.99 25.23 -8.89
CA THR A 558 -8.17 25.86 -8.30
C THR A 558 -8.46 25.25 -6.94
N VAL A 559 -8.83 26.08 -5.97
CA VAL A 559 -9.24 25.61 -4.65
C VAL A 559 -10.69 25.14 -4.73
N ARG A 560 -10.93 23.89 -4.35
CA ARG A 560 -12.26 23.33 -4.11
C ARG A 560 -12.57 23.44 -2.62
N GLU A 561 -13.57 24.24 -2.28
CA GLU A 561 -14.04 24.38 -0.90
C GLU A 561 -15.20 23.42 -0.63
N ILE A 562 -15.09 22.64 0.43
CA ILE A 562 -16.12 21.73 0.91
C ILE A 562 -16.46 22.13 2.35
N ARG A 563 -17.73 22.46 2.58
CA ARG A 563 -18.25 22.76 3.92
C ARG A 563 -19.19 21.67 4.36
N LEU A 564 -18.93 21.12 5.53
CA LEU A 564 -19.70 20.07 6.17
C LEU A 564 -20.40 20.64 7.39
N PHE A 565 -21.68 20.30 7.52
CA PHE A 565 -22.50 20.67 8.65
C PHE A 565 -23.05 19.41 9.28
N GLU A 566 -22.88 19.27 10.58
CA GLU A 566 -23.57 18.25 11.36
C GLU A 566 -25.08 18.50 11.32
N LEU A 567 -25.87 17.43 11.24
CA LEU A 567 -27.32 17.51 11.40
C LEU A 567 -27.65 17.16 12.84
N ASP A 568 -28.31 18.09 13.54
CA ASP A 568 -28.80 17.85 14.90
C ASP A 568 -29.68 16.59 14.94
N SER A 569 -29.40 15.72 15.91
CA SER A 569 -30.10 14.44 16.14
C SER A 569 -31.62 14.57 16.41
N LYS A 570 -32.14 15.80 16.54
CA LYS A 570 -33.57 16.11 16.76
C LYS A 570 -34.36 16.37 15.48
N ALA A 571 -33.73 16.36 14.31
CA ALA A 571 -34.42 16.44 13.02
C ALA A 571 -34.40 15.08 12.31
N ALA A 572 -35.06 14.09 12.91
CA ALA A 572 -35.39 12.80 12.30
C ALA A 572 -36.88 12.50 12.52
#